data_AF-A0A9D6LL18-F1
#
_entry.id   AF-A0A9D6LL18-F1
#
_cell.length_a   1.000
_cell.length_b   1.000
_cell.length_c   1.000
_cell.angle_alpha   90.00
_cell.angle_beta   90.00
_cell.angle_gamma   90.00
#
_symmetry.space_group_name_H-M   'P 1'
#
loop_
_entity.id
_entity.type
_entity.pdbx_description
1 polymer ?
#
loop_
_entity_poly.entity_id
_entity_poly.type
_entity_poly.pdbx_seq_one_letter_code
_entity_poly.pdbx_strand_id
1 'polypeptide(L)'
;MSSIKVLAQKVTKINAEVLVAGFFQDDCPLTGLAAELDWIYNGILSRLILRNRIRGDVKETTLLATQRKLHAQKILIIGLGKREELTQRILQDIYSHIGHTLSQLHIKDCAVELFGQTGRASEDAKAVEVILKSLRTDPGCPMELSLLVPEEEKAQRIRQRVLDLTGSA
;
A
#
# COMPACT_ATOMS: atom_id res chain seq x y z
N MET A 1 -0.46 -21.46 -1.50
CA MET A 1 -0.95 -20.57 -2.57
C MET A 1 -1.21 -19.22 -1.94
N SER A 2 -0.64 -18.14 -2.48
CA SER A 2 -0.90 -16.77 -2.03
C SER A 2 -2.19 -16.27 -2.69
N SER A 3 -3.21 -15.93 -1.90
CA SER A 3 -4.47 -15.38 -2.41
C SER A 3 -4.37 -13.86 -2.54
N ILE A 4 -4.98 -13.31 -3.60
CA ILE A 4 -5.06 -11.86 -3.80
C ILE A 4 -6.53 -11.46 -3.79
N LYS A 5 -6.85 -10.42 -3.03
CA LYS A 5 -8.17 -9.79 -2.97
C LYS A 5 -8.04 -8.31 -3.32
N VAL A 6 -9.13 -7.72 -3.80
CA VAL A 6 -9.22 -6.28 -4.05
C VAL A 6 -10.39 -5.75 -3.22
N LEU A 7 -10.09 -4.84 -2.31
CA LEU A 7 -11.04 -4.28 -1.36
C LEU A 7 -11.29 -2.80 -1.68
N ALA A 8 -12.57 -2.44 -1.75
CA ALA A 8 -13.04 -1.05 -1.77
C ALA A 8 -13.95 -0.87 -0.56
N GLN A 9 -13.34 -0.63 0.59
CA GLN A 9 -14.05 -0.41 1.84
C GLN A 9 -13.26 0.56 2.72
N LYS A 10 -13.93 1.16 3.71
CA LYS A 10 -13.30 2.07 4.67
C LYS A 10 -12.14 1.40 5.39
N VAL A 11 -11.06 2.14 5.67
CA VAL A 11 -9.88 1.58 6.36
C VAL A 11 -10.22 0.93 7.69
N THR A 12 -11.21 1.48 8.38
CA THR A 12 -11.68 1.00 9.68
C THR A 12 -12.29 -0.40 9.64
N LYS A 13 -12.66 -0.92 8.46
CA LYS A 13 -13.23 -2.27 8.26
C LYS A 13 -12.21 -3.30 7.78
N ILE A 14 -10.97 -2.88 7.49
CA ILE A 14 -9.94 -3.77 6.94
C ILE A 14 -9.34 -4.59 8.08
N ASN A 15 -9.51 -5.91 7.99
CA ASN A 15 -8.82 -6.87 8.85
C ASN A 15 -7.55 -7.33 8.13
N ALA A 16 -6.40 -7.10 8.76
CA ALA A 16 -5.07 -7.49 8.26
C ALA A 16 -4.06 -7.49 9.42
N GLU A 17 -2.97 -8.25 9.34
CA GLU A 17 -1.87 -8.10 10.31
C GLU A 17 -1.16 -6.76 10.10
N VAL A 18 -0.94 -6.36 8.84
CA VAL A 18 -0.33 -5.07 8.49
C VAL A 18 -1.13 -4.36 7.41
N LEU A 19 -1.46 -3.10 7.68
CA LEU A 19 -1.95 -2.15 6.70
C LEU A 19 -0.77 -1.31 6.17
N VAL A 20 -0.55 -1.28 4.86
CA VAL A 20 0.51 -0.52 4.21
C VAL A 20 -0.07 0.69 3.50
N ALA A 21 0.41 1.88 3.85
CA ALA A 21 0.03 3.16 3.26
C ALA A 21 1.27 3.93 2.81
N GLY A 22 1.11 4.84 1.84
CA GLY A 22 2.21 5.61 1.28
C GLY A 22 1.95 7.11 1.32
N PHE A 23 3.01 7.91 1.35
CA PHE A 23 2.90 9.36 1.16
C PHE A 23 4.09 9.91 0.38
N PHE A 24 3.86 10.99 -0.37
CA PHE A 24 4.90 11.69 -1.11
C PHE A 24 5.55 12.78 -0.28
N GLN A 25 6.78 13.14 -0.64
CA GLN A 25 7.53 14.23 -0.01
C GLN A 25 6.81 15.58 -0.14
N ASP A 26 6.10 15.76 -1.26
CA ASP A 26 5.35 16.97 -1.63
C ASP A 26 3.89 16.97 -1.17
N ASP A 27 3.44 15.95 -0.43
CA ASP A 27 2.06 15.88 0.07
C ASP A 27 1.84 16.88 1.24
N CYS A 28 1.28 18.05 0.91
CA CYS A 28 0.80 19.02 1.87
C CYS A 28 -0.53 19.66 1.41
N PRO A 29 -1.70 19.21 1.92
CA PRO A 29 -1.89 18.18 2.95
C PRO A 29 -1.63 16.74 2.46
N LEU A 30 -1.51 15.80 3.41
CA LEU A 30 -1.49 14.36 3.10
C LEU A 30 -2.71 13.95 2.27
N THR A 31 -2.52 12.97 1.39
CA THR A 31 -3.59 12.41 0.53
C THR A 31 -3.72 10.90 0.71
N GLY A 32 -4.75 10.30 0.11
CA GLY A 32 -4.96 8.85 0.10
C GLY A 32 -5.13 8.23 1.49
N LEU A 33 -4.65 6.99 1.65
CA LEU A 33 -4.74 6.26 2.91
C LEU A 33 -3.95 6.91 4.04
N ALA A 34 -2.82 7.55 3.72
CA ALA A 34 -2.04 8.30 4.71
C ALA A 34 -2.87 9.44 5.33
N ALA A 35 -3.68 10.15 4.55
CA ALA A 35 -4.57 11.20 5.08
C ALA A 35 -5.65 10.64 6.00
N GLU A 36 -6.29 9.52 5.61
CA GLU A 36 -7.33 8.88 6.42
C GLU A 36 -6.75 8.37 7.75
N LEU A 37 -5.56 7.77 7.71
CA LEU A 37 -4.84 7.35 8.89
C LEU A 37 -4.43 8.55 9.75
N ASP A 38 -3.91 9.62 9.15
CA ASP A 38 -3.56 10.82 9.91
C ASP A 38 -4.76 11.38 10.66
N TRP A 39 -5.93 11.43 10.01
CA TRP A 39 -7.19 11.84 10.62
C TRP A 39 -7.59 10.95 11.82
N ILE A 40 -7.60 9.61 11.64
CA ILE A 40 -7.98 8.64 12.70
C ILE A 40 -7.06 8.72 13.92
N TYR A 41 -5.78 9.05 13.69
CA TYR A 41 -4.77 9.16 14.73
C TYR A 41 -4.49 10.63 15.13
N ASN A 42 -5.47 11.51 14.87
CA ASN A 42 -5.48 12.90 15.29
C ASN A 42 -4.20 13.65 14.86
N GLY A 43 -3.76 13.53 13.61
CA GLY A 43 -2.58 14.22 13.08
C GLY A 43 -1.23 13.59 13.42
N ILE A 44 -1.16 12.26 13.61
CA ILE A 44 0.11 11.60 13.98
C ILE A 44 1.20 11.72 12.92
N LEU A 45 0.88 11.48 11.65
CA LEU A 45 1.80 11.57 10.52
C LEU A 45 2.19 13.03 10.30
N SER A 46 1.20 13.93 10.32
CA SER A 46 1.45 15.38 10.24
C SER A 46 2.43 15.86 11.32
N ARG A 47 2.27 15.39 12.57
CA ARG A 47 3.23 15.71 13.65
C ARG A 47 4.62 15.12 13.41
N LEU A 48 4.72 13.91 12.85
CA LEU A 48 6.01 13.30 12.55
C LEU A 48 6.73 14.07 11.43
N ILE A 49 6.01 14.47 10.39
CA ILE A 49 6.52 15.31 9.29
C ILE A 49 7.01 16.65 9.83
N LEU A 50 6.17 17.38 10.57
CA LEU A 50 6.53 18.68 11.15
C LEU A 50 7.74 18.62 12.10
N ARG A 51 7.99 17.46 12.72
CA ARG A 51 9.15 17.22 13.59
C ARG A 51 10.35 16.64 12.84
N ASN A 52 10.32 16.60 11.51
CA ASN A 52 11.35 15.98 10.65
C ASN A 52 11.70 14.55 11.04
N ARG A 53 10.72 13.78 11.56
CA ARG A 53 10.88 12.37 11.94
C ARG A 53 10.60 11.42 10.79
N ILE A 54 9.76 11.85 9.85
CA ILE A 54 9.53 11.22 8.54
C ILE A 54 9.55 12.33 7.49
N ARG A 55 9.99 12.02 6.29
CA ARG A 55 10.18 12.99 5.20
C ARG A 55 9.45 12.63 3.91
N GLY A 56 9.12 11.36 3.72
CA GLY A 56 8.55 10.84 2.48
C GLY A 56 9.63 10.41 1.47
N ASP A 57 10.86 10.18 1.91
CA ASP A 57 11.95 9.73 1.04
C ASP A 57 11.65 8.32 0.48
N VAL A 58 12.14 8.01 -0.72
CA VAL A 58 11.87 6.71 -1.37
C VAL A 58 12.25 5.55 -0.45
N LYS A 59 11.28 4.67 -0.15
CA LYS A 59 11.39 3.50 0.75
C LYS A 59 11.59 3.84 2.23
N GLU A 60 11.50 5.11 2.63
CA GLU A 60 11.48 5.47 4.06
C GLU A 60 10.34 4.70 4.74
N THR A 61 10.66 3.95 5.79
CA THR A 61 9.72 2.98 6.37
C THR A 61 9.46 3.32 7.82
N THR A 62 8.20 3.53 8.18
CA THR A 62 7.77 3.79 9.55
C THR A 62 6.69 2.80 9.97
N LEU A 63 6.94 2.03 11.02
CA LEU A 63 5.97 1.10 11.59
C LEU A 63 5.25 1.75 12.78
N LEU A 64 3.92 1.76 12.73
CA LEU A 64 3.06 2.30 13.79
C LEU A 64 2.17 1.20 14.36
N ALA A 65 1.99 1.21 15.68
CA ALA A 65 0.98 0.37 16.33
C ALA A 65 -0.41 1.00 16.15
N THR A 66 -1.43 0.18 15.87
CA THR A 66 -2.79 0.71 15.67
C THR A 66 -3.50 1.11 16.96
N GLN A 67 -2.99 0.65 18.11
CA GLN A 67 -3.61 0.90 19.41
C GLN A 67 -5.10 0.49 19.44
N ARG A 68 -5.47 -0.54 18.67
CA ARG A 68 -6.85 -1.05 18.50
C ARG A 68 -7.86 -0.05 17.92
N LYS A 69 -7.41 1.05 17.31
CA LYS A 69 -8.30 1.99 16.58
C LYS A 69 -8.75 1.45 15.21
N LEU A 70 -8.04 0.46 14.69
CA LEU A 70 -8.35 -0.25 13.44
C LEU A 70 -8.45 -1.75 13.72
N HIS A 71 -9.14 -2.48 12.84
CA HIS A 71 -9.08 -3.95 12.84
C HIS A 71 -7.70 -4.46 12.42
N ALA A 72 -6.97 -3.69 11.61
CA ALA A 72 -5.56 -3.95 11.34
C ALA A 72 -4.71 -3.90 12.63
N GLN A 73 -3.70 -4.76 12.74
CA GLN A 73 -2.88 -4.82 13.96
C GLN A 73 -1.74 -3.80 13.96
N LYS A 74 -1.15 -3.53 12.78
CA LYS A 74 -0.05 -2.59 12.58
C LYS A 74 -0.26 -1.78 11.31
N ILE A 75 0.39 -0.63 11.24
CA ILE A 75 0.45 0.23 10.04
C ILE A 75 1.90 0.36 9.62
N LEU A 76 2.18 0.12 8.35
CA LEU A 76 3.47 0.37 7.72
C LEU A 76 3.31 1.58 6.78
N ILE A 77 3.97 2.67 7.10
CA ILE A 77 4.02 3.87 6.27
C ILE A 77 5.27 3.84 5.41
N ILE A 78 5.12 4.06 4.10
CA ILE A 78 6.19 4.06 3.11
C ILE A 78 6.31 5.43 2.46
N GLY A 79 7.52 6.00 2.45
CA GLY A 79 7.83 7.19 1.68
C GLY A 79 7.99 6.87 0.20
N LEU A 80 7.34 7.67 -0.66
CA LEU A 80 7.25 7.45 -2.10
C LEU A 80 8.23 8.32 -2.91
N GLY A 81 8.97 9.21 -2.26
CA GLY A 81 9.77 10.25 -2.89
C GLY A 81 8.91 11.42 -3.37
N LYS A 82 9.44 12.21 -4.30
CA LYS A 82 8.67 13.26 -4.97
C LYS A 82 7.76 12.69 -6.03
N ARG A 83 6.58 13.28 -6.17
CA ARG A 83 5.58 12.84 -7.15
C ARG A 83 6.09 12.90 -8.59
N GLU A 84 6.78 13.97 -9.00
CA GLU A 84 7.29 14.09 -10.36
C GLU A 84 8.42 13.09 -10.70
N GLU A 85 9.08 12.55 -9.68
CA GLU A 85 10.16 11.58 -9.84
C GLU A 85 9.64 10.13 -9.86
N LEU A 86 8.36 9.89 -9.58
CA LEU A 86 7.80 8.53 -9.51
C LEU A 86 7.75 7.88 -10.90
N THR A 87 8.65 6.93 -11.13
CA THR A 87 8.68 6.08 -12.32
C THR A 87 8.20 4.67 -12.02
N GLN A 88 7.88 3.89 -13.07
CA GLN A 88 7.54 2.46 -12.91
C GLN A 88 8.65 1.67 -12.20
N ARG A 89 9.92 2.02 -12.44
CA ARG A 89 11.06 1.37 -11.78
C ARG A 89 11.11 1.69 -10.28
N ILE A 90 10.91 2.96 -9.91
CA ILE A 90 10.83 3.36 -8.49
C ILE A 90 9.65 2.68 -7.80
N LEU A 91 8.51 2.59 -8.49
CA LEU A 91 7.34 1.87 -7.99
C LEU A 91 7.66 0.38 -7.74
N GLN A 92 8.26 -0.31 -8.71
CA GLN A 92 8.73 -1.70 -8.54
C GLN A 92 9.63 -1.88 -7.34
N ASP A 93 10.60 -0.97 -7.19
CA ASP A 93 11.55 -0.99 -6.10
C ASP A 93 10.87 -0.77 -4.74
N ILE A 94 9.85 0.09 -4.67
CA ILE A 94 9.03 0.32 -3.47
C ILE A 94 8.25 -0.94 -3.09
N TYR A 95 7.57 -1.58 -4.03
CA TYR A 95 6.80 -2.79 -3.74
C TYR A 95 7.68 -3.99 -3.41
N SER A 96 8.84 -4.12 -4.06
CA SER A 96 9.83 -5.14 -3.70
C SER A 96 10.34 -4.93 -2.28
N HIS A 97 10.60 -3.67 -1.89
CA HIS A 97 10.97 -3.30 -0.53
C HIS A 97 9.87 -3.61 0.49
N ILE A 98 8.60 -3.37 0.16
CA ILE A 98 7.45 -3.73 1.00
C ILE A 98 7.38 -5.25 1.17
N GLY A 99 7.45 -6.02 0.08
CA GLY A 99 7.43 -7.48 0.13
C GLY A 99 8.54 -8.04 1.03
N HIS A 100 9.76 -7.54 0.85
CA HIS A 100 10.90 -7.91 1.69
C HIS A 100 10.67 -7.53 3.17
N THR A 101 10.19 -6.33 3.45
CA THR A 101 9.91 -5.87 4.82
C THR A 101 8.86 -6.74 5.50
N LEU A 102 7.76 -7.07 4.79
CA LEU A 102 6.71 -7.94 5.32
C LEU A 102 7.21 -9.37 5.58
N SER A 103 8.08 -9.90 4.69
CA SER A 103 8.75 -11.20 4.86
C SER A 103 9.62 -11.21 6.13
N GLN A 104 10.47 -10.19 6.34
CA GLN A 104 11.31 -10.07 7.55
C GLN A 104 10.46 -9.96 8.84
N LEU A 105 9.29 -9.33 8.75
CA LEU A 105 8.33 -9.23 9.84
C LEU A 105 7.47 -10.49 10.03
N HIS A 106 7.67 -11.53 9.20
CA HIS A 106 6.93 -12.80 9.20
C HIS A 106 5.41 -12.60 9.04
N ILE A 107 5.01 -11.58 8.28
CA ILE A 107 3.61 -11.22 8.06
C ILE A 107 2.97 -12.13 7.04
N LYS A 108 1.80 -12.68 7.38
CA LYS A 108 1.04 -13.60 6.51
C LYS A 108 -0.19 -12.96 5.88
N ASP A 109 -0.67 -11.85 6.42
CA ASP A 109 -1.85 -11.15 5.93
C ASP A 109 -1.60 -9.64 5.91
N CYS A 110 -1.66 -9.04 4.73
CA CYS A 110 -1.47 -7.62 4.57
C CYS A 110 -2.49 -6.98 3.64
N ALA A 111 -2.78 -5.72 3.91
CA ALA A 111 -3.55 -4.86 3.03
C ALA A 111 -2.67 -3.71 2.55
N VAL A 112 -2.52 -3.54 1.24
CA VAL A 112 -1.60 -2.57 0.65
C VAL A 112 -2.37 -1.58 -0.21
N GLU A 113 -2.16 -0.29 0.04
CA GLU A 113 -2.64 0.78 -0.83
C GLU A 113 -1.97 0.71 -2.22
N LEU A 114 -2.79 0.85 -3.27
CA LEU A 114 -2.29 0.91 -4.63
C LEU A 114 -1.73 2.32 -4.94
N PHE A 115 -0.41 2.47 -4.84
CA PHE A 115 0.32 3.70 -5.16
C PHE A 115 0.42 3.99 -6.65
N GLY A 116 0.63 5.26 -7.00
CA GLY A 116 0.95 5.70 -8.36
C GLY A 116 -0.23 5.63 -9.33
N GLN A 117 -1.47 5.56 -8.83
CA GLN A 117 -2.66 5.61 -9.68
C GLN A 117 -2.74 6.95 -10.42
N THR A 118 -2.85 6.89 -11.73
CA THR A 118 -3.01 8.08 -12.59
C THR A 118 -4.48 8.33 -12.94
N GLY A 119 -5.38 7.41 -12.54
CA GLY A 119 -6.79 7.43 -12.92
C GLY A 119 -7.05 6.93 -14.34
N ARG A 120 -6.00 6.51 -15.06
CA ARG A 120 -6.10 5.94 -16.40
C ARG A 120 -6.08 4.41 -16.32
N ALA A 121 -7.19 3.80 -16.73
CA ALA A 121 -7.42 2.37 -16.57
C ALA A 121 -6.31 1.46 -17.15
N SER A 122 -5.67 1.84 -18.26
CA SER A 122 -4.60 1.05 -18.89
C SER A 122 -3.25 1.13 -18.16
N GLU A 123 -2.96 2.27 -17.53
CA GLU A 123 -1.75 2.48 -16.73
C GLU A 123 -1.89 1.81 -15.37
N ASP A 124 -3.06 1.96 -14.73
CA ASP A 124 -3.38 1.33 -13.45
C ASP A 124 -3.33 -0.22 -13.54
N ALA A 125 -3.79 -0.81 -14.66
CA ALA A 125 -3.72 -2.25 -14.88
C ALA A 125 -2.29 -2.80 -14.98
N LYS A 126 -1.39 -2.06 -15.63
CA LYS A 126 0.04 -2.43 -15.71
C LYS A 126 0.72 -2.27 -14.36
N ALA A 127 0.38 -1.22 -13.61
CA ALA A 127 0.88 -1.02 -12.26
C ALA A 127 0.52 -2.22 -11.37
N VAL A 128 -0.74 -2.68 -11.40
CA VAL A 128 -1.18 -3.86 -10.62
C VAL A 128 -0.35 -5.10 -10.95
N GLU A 129 -0.14 -5.42 -12.23
CA GLU A 129 0.66 -6.59 -12.62
C GLU A 129 2.09 -6.53 -12.08
N VAL A 130 2.72 -5.35 -12.24
CA VAL A 130 4.06 -5.08 -11.75
C VAL A 130 4.15 -5.23 -10.23
N ILE A 131 3.15 -4.75 -9.50
CA ILE A 131 3.05 -4.84 -8.05
C ILE A 131 2.95 -6.28 -7.58
N LEU A 132 2.04 -7.05 -8.20
CA LEU A 132 1.84 -8.45 -7.84
C LEU A 132 3.10 -9.27 -8.04
N LYS A 133 3.84 -9.01 -9.13
CA LYS A 133 5.13 -9.65 -9.38
C LYS A 133 6.17 -9.24 -8.34
N SER A 134 6.23 -7.96 -8.00
CA SER A 134 7.23 -7.39 -7.07
C SER A 134 7.02 -7.89 -5.64
N LEU A 135 5.78 -7.97 -5.15
CA LEU A 135 5.45 -8.47 -3.82
C LEU A 135 5.67 -9.99 -3.66
N ARG A 136 5.59 -10.75 -4.76
CA ARG A 136 5.75 -12.22 -4.76
C ARG A 136 7.19 -12.70 -4.93
N THR A 137 8.17 -11.79 -4.93
CA THR A 137 9.57 -12.13 -5.22
C THR A 137 10.23 -13.02 -4.15
N ASP A 138 9.64 -13.16 -2.96
CA ASP A 138 10.18 -14.02 -1.90
C ASP A 138 9.41 -15.37 -1.84
N PRO A 139 9.95 -16.47 -2.40
CA PRO A 139 9.25 -17.75 -2.58
C PRO A 139 8.88 -18.47 -1.27
N GLY A 140 9.32 -17.97 -0.11
CA GLY A 140 9.07 -18.57 1.21
C GLY A 140 7.83 -18.08 1.95
N CYS A 141 7.15 -17.02 1.51
CA CYS A 141 6.09 -16.37 2.29
C CYS A 141 4.70 -16.52 1.64
N PRO A 142 3.89 -17.55 1.99
CA PRO A 142 2.49 -17.57 1.61
C PRO A 142 1.77 -16.41 2.31
N MET A 143 1.41 -15.40 1.53
CA MET A 143 0.81 -14.16 2.02
C MET A 143 -0.57 -13.97 1.40
N GLU A 144 -1.55 -13.67 2.24
CA GLU A 144 -2.83 -13.11 1.82
C GLU A 144 -2.63 -11.61 1.57
N LEU A 145 -2.85 -11.19 0.32
CA LEU A 145 -2.65 -9.82 -0.12
C LEU A 145 -3.99 -9.18 -0.47
N SER A 146 -4.34 -8.11 0.22
CA SER A 146 -5.51 -7.28 -0.10
C SER A 146 -5.06 -5.95 -0.72
N LEU A 147 -5.40 -5.69 -1.98
CA LEU A 147 -5.18 -4.39 -2.62
C LEU A 147 -6.30 -3.43 -2.26
N LEU A 148 -5.95 -2.28 -1.72
CA LEU A 148 -6.89 -1.24 -1.32
C LEU A 148 -7.07 -0.23 -2.44
N VAL A 149 -8.33 -0.07 -2.84
CA VAL A 149 -8.73 0.85 -3.91
C VAL A 149 -9.79 1.78 -3.34
N PRO A 150 -9.62 3.11 -3.44
CA PRO A 150 -10.50 4.07 -2.78
C PRO A 150 -11.93 4.11 -3.34
N GLU A 151 -12.15 3.66 -4.58
CA GLU A 151 -13.45 3.73 -5.26
C GLU A 151 -13.90 2.36 -5.79
N GLU A 152 -15.19 2.04 -5.63
CA GLU A 152 -15.76 0.74 -6.03
C GLU A 152 -15.67 0.52 -7.54
N GLU A 153 -15.90 1.55 -8.36
CA GLU A 153 -15.77 1.44 -9.82
C GLU A 153 -14.33 1.11 -10.26
N LYS A 154 -13.34 1.70 -9.59
CA LYS A 154 -11.92 1.37 -9.81
C LYS A 154 -11.63 -0.04 -9.32
N ALA A 155 -12.18 -0.44 -8.17
CA ALA A 155 -12.00 -1.77 -7.62
C ALA A 155 -12.57 -2.85 -8.54
N GLN A 156 -13.73 -2.63 -9.18
CA GLN A 156 -14.29 -3.58 -10.16
C GLN A 156 -13.35 -3.79 -11.35
N ARG A 157 -12.77 -2.72 -11.90
CA ARG A 157 -11.80 -2.80 -13.00
C ARG A 157 -10.54 -3.57 -12.59
N ILE A 158 -10.00 -3.28 -11.40
CA ILE A 158 -8.81 -3.95 -10.88
C ILE A 158 -9.11 -5.42 -10.54
N ARG A 159 -10.28 -5.73 -9.99
CA ARG A 159 -10.73 -7.12 -9.72
C ARG A 159 -10.73 -7.95 -10.98
N GLN A 160 -11.33 -7.46 -12.06
CA GLN A 160 -11.35 -8.17 -13.34
C GLN A 160 -9.92 -8.46 -13.81
N ARG A 161 -9.02 -7.48 -13.69
CA ARG A 161 -7.62 -7.65 -14.11
C ARG A 161 -6.85 -8.65 -13.24
N VAL A 162 -7.07 -8.63 -11.91
CA VAL A 162 -6.46 -9.61 -11.00
C VAL A 162 -6.95 -11.01 -11.36
N LEU A 163 -8.24 -11.19 -11.62
CA LEU A 163 -8.80 -12.48 -12.05
C LEU A 163 -8.17 -12.97 -13.35
N ASP A 164 -8.02 -12.11 -14.37
CA ASP A 164 -7.38 -12.48 -15.64
C ASP A 164 -5.92 -12.98 -15.45
N LEU A 165 -5.19 -12.32 -14.55
CA LEU A 165 -3.78 -12.62 -14.26
C LEU A 165 -3.60 -13.86 -13.37
N THR A 166 -4.54 -14.12 -12.45
CA THR A 166 -4.47 -15.28 -11.53
C THR A 166 -5.21 -16.52 -12.04
N GLY A 167 -6.13 -16.36 -13.00
CA GLY A 167 -6.92 -17.44 -13.61
C GLY A 167 -6.32 -18.03 -14.89
N SER A 168 -5.22 -17.46 -15.40
CA SER A 168 -4.46 -18.01 -16.55
C SER A 168 -3.28 -18.91 -16.12
N ALA A 169 -3.33 -19.49 -14.92
CA ALA A 169 -2.29 -20.37 -14.37
C ALA A 169 -2.85 -21.78 -14.12
#